data_AF-A0A2E2UYJ5-F1
#
_entry.id   AF-A0A2E2UYJ5-F1
#
_cell.length_a   1.000
_cell.length_b   1.000
_cell.length_c   1.000
_cell.angle_alpha   90.00
_cell.angle_beta   90.00
_cell.angle_gamma   90.00
#
_symmetry.space_group_name_H-M   'P 1'
#
loop_
_entity.id
_entity.type
_entity.pdbx_description
1 polymer ?
#
loop_
_entity_poly.entity_id
_entity_poly.type
_entity_poly.pdbx_seq_one_letter_code
_entity_poly.pdbx_strand_id
1 'polypeptide(L)'
;MSIKEFDKQIESLFKQAHEAGEEAAKRCKPTPMIVGRAKGFSNEIDFSQPTEIVDGGACGFAYVQFAKGQRKLFNSIKRLIEKYEYDHPGSRYHSYGHKDSYHGGWYFGPTGMASQTQSMEIKEAYCRAAAKVFNDAGFEAYMWSRMD
;
A
#
# COMPACT_ATOMS: atom_id res chain seq x y z
N MET A 1 -3.96 -20.44 21.53
CA MET A 1 -4.38 -19.07 21.17
C MET A 1 -5.83 -19.08 20.74
N SER A 2 -6.69 -18.38 21.47
CA SER A 2 -8.11 -18.18 21.16
C SER A 2 -8.31 -17.30 19.92
N ILE A 3 -9.53 -17.28 19.38
CA ILE A 3 -9.91 -16.41 18.26
C ILE A 3 -9.71 -14.93 18.63
N LYS A 4 -10.13 -14.53 19.84
CA LYS A 4 -10.00 -13.14 20.30
C LYS A 4 -8.54 -12.70 20.45
N GLU A 5 -7.67 -13.58 20.94
CA GLU A 5 -6.24 -13.30 21.03
C GLU A 5 -5.61 -13.17 19.64
N PHE A 6 -5.99 -14.03 18.70
CA PHE A 6 -5.52 -13.95 17.32
C PHE A 6 -5.98 -12.65 16.65
N ASP A 7 -7.24 -12.24 16.83
CA ASP A 7 -7.75 -11.00 16.24
C ASP A 7 -7.01 -9.76 16.78
N LYS A 8 -6.70 -9.73 18.09
CA LYS A 8 -5.85 -8.67 18.68
C LYS A 8 -4.43 -8.70 18.12
N GLN A 9 -3.87 -9.88 17.87
CA GLN A 9 -2.56 -10.00 17.23
C GLN A 9 -2.58 -9.40 15.81
N ILE A 10 -3.60 -9.72 15.01
CA ILE A 10 -3.73 -9.18 13.65
C ILE A 10 -3.95 -7.66 13.69
N GLU A 11 -4.81 -7.15 14.56
CA GLU A 11 -5.03 -5.71 14.77
C GLU A 11 -3.71 -4.99 15.12
N SER A 12 -2.91 -5.58 16.01
CA SER A 12 -1.57 -5.07 16.35
C SER A 12 -0.61 -5.07 15.16
N LEU A 13 -0.61 -6.14 14.34
CA LEU A 13 0.25 -6.21 13.15
C LEU A 13 -0.11 -5.14 12.12
N PHE A 14 -1.40 -4.84 11.90
CA PHE A 14 -1.80 -3.73 11.03
C PHE A 14 -1.31 -2.39 11.54
N LYS A 15 -1.38 -2.14 12.85
CA LYS A 15 -0.85 -0.92 13.46
C LYS A 15 0.67 -0.81 13.27
N GLN A 16 1.41 -1.88 13.56
CA GLN A 16 2.86 -1.93 13.38
C GLN A 16 3.26 -1.77 11.91
N ALA A 17 2.53 -2.42 10.98
CA ALA A 17 2.74 -2.29 9.55
C ALA A 17 2.51 -0.86 9.06
N HIS A 18 1.47 -0.19 9.58
CA HIS A 18 1.21 1.21 9.26
C HIS A 18 2.32 2.14 9.77
N GLU A 19 2.76 1.97 11.02
CA GLU A 19 3.85 2.75 11.60
C GLU A 19 5.17 2.56 10.84
N ALA A 20 5.53 1.30 10.56
CA ALA A 20 6.73 0.98 9.78
C ALA A 20 6.65 1.54 8.35
N GLY A 21 5.47 1.46 7.71
CA GLY A 21 5.21 2.01 6.40
C GLY A 21 5.39 3.53 6.35
N GLU A 22 4.80 4.27 7.29
CA GLU A 22 4.92 5.73 7.35
C GLU A 22 6.37 6.16 7.60
N GLU A 23 7.10 5.48 8.47
CA GLU A 23 8.52 5.78 8.70
C GLU A 23 9.37 5.51 7.45
N ALA A 24 9.08 4.44 6.71
CA ALA A 24 9.76 4.18 5.44
C ALA A 24 9.42 5.23 4.37
N ALA A 25 8.14 5.61 4.26
CA ALA A 25 7.68 6.64 3.33
C ALA A 25 8.36 7.99 3.58
N LYS A 26 8.45 8.44 4.85
CA LYS A 26 9.12 9.70 5.22
C LYS A 26 10.61 9.73 4.87
N ARG A 27 11.27 8.57 4.90
CA ARG A 27 12.70 8.44 4.61
C ARG A 27 12.97 8.24 3.13
N CYS A 28 11.95 7.89 2.34
CA CYS A 28 12.07 7.69 0.92
C CYS A 28 12.38 9.03 0.23
N LYS A 29 13.41 9.02 -0.60
CA LYS A 29 13.77 10.12 -1.48
C LYS A 29 13.52 9.64 -2.90
N PRO A 30 12.35 9.96 -3.49
CA PRO A 30 12.01 9.46 -4.81
C PRO A 30 12.98 9.98 -5.86
N THR A 31 13.20 9.19 -6.91
CA THR A 31 13.98 9.63 -8.07
C THR A 31 13.15 10.65 -8.86
N PRO A 32 13.61 11.91 -9.02
CA PRO A 32 12.91 12.89 -9.85
C PRO A 32 12.82 12.44 -11.30
N MET A 33 11.77 12.84 -12.01
CA MET A 33 11.63 12.58 -13.43
C MET A 33 11.47 13.86 -14.25
N ILE A 34 11.94 13.83 -15.49
CA ILE A 34 11.69 14.89 -16.47
C ILE A 34 10.49 14.47 -17.31
N VAL A 35 9.50 15.36 -17.42
CA VAL A 35 8.31 15.18 -18.25
C VAL A 35 8.36 16.18 -19.39
N GLY A 36 8.12 15.70 -20.60
CA GLY A 36 8.09 16.54 -21.79
C GLY A 36 7.31 15.88 -22.92
N ARG A 37 7.16 16.60 -24.02
CA ARG A 37 6.55 16.03 -25.24
C ARG A 37 7.52 15.06 -25.91
N ALA A 38 6.98 13.97 -26.46
CA ALA A 38 7.76 13.06 -27.28
C ALA A 38 8.05 13.67 -28.66
N LYS A 39 9.19 13.31 -29.28
CA LYS A 39 9.43 13.59 -30.71
C LYS A 39 8.52 12.69 -31.55
N GLY A 40 7.39 13.21 -32.02
CA GLY A 40 6.39 12.41 -32.73
C GLY A 40 5.88 11.24 -31.87
N PHE A 41 5.98 10.02 -32.38
CA PHE A 41 5.62 8.78 -31.66
C PHE A 41 6.84 8.03 -31.09
N SER A 42 7.97 8.70 -30.89
CA SER A 42 9.16 8.09 -30.28
C SER A 42 9.07 8.01 -28.76
N ASN A 43 10.03 7.31 -28.16
CA ASN A 43 10.29 7.28 -26.72
C ASN A 43 11.29 8.37 -26.27
N GLU A 44 11.62 9.33 -27.13
CA GLU A 44 12.55 10.43 -26.82
C GLU A 44 11.80 11.73 -26.52
N ILE A 45 12.25 12.45 -25.49
CA ILE A 45 11.76 13.79 -25.18
C ILE A 45 12.28 14.79 -26.21
N ASP A 46 11.38 15.65 -26.71
CA ASP A 46 11.70 16.82 -27.51
C ASP A 46 12.10 17.99 -26.61
N PHE A 47 13.40 18.13 -26.34
CA PHE A 47 13.97 19.21 -25.54
C PHE A 47 13.94 20.59 -26.24
N SER A 48 13.43 20.70 -27.48
CA SER A 48 13.10 22.00 -28.08
C SER A 48 11.79 22.59 -27.54
N GLN A 49 10.98 21.76 -26.86
CA GLN A 49 9.74 22.15 -26.21
C GLN A 49 9.93 22.27 -24.68
N PRO A 50 9.03 22.96 -23.97
CA PRO A 50 9.08 23.02 -22.51
C PRO A 50 9.08 21.62 -21.87
N THR A 51 9.88 21.48 -20.82
CA THR A 51 9.96 20.28 -19.97
C THR A 51 9.76 20.67 -18.51
N GLU A 52 9.21 19.75 -17.73
CA GLU A 52 8.98 19.92 -16.30
C GLU A 52 9.77 18.88 -15.50
N ILE A 53 10.25 19.27 -14.33
CA ILE A 53 10.84 18.36 -13.35
C ILE A 53 9.76 18.02 -12.33
N VAL A 54 9.50 16.72 -12.16
CA VAL A 54 8.60 16.19 -11.15
C VAL A 54 9.46 15.54 -10.06
N ASP A 55 9.67 16.28 -8.97
CA ASP A 55 10.52 15.84 -7.85
C ASP A 55 10.02 14.54 -7.19
N GLY A 56 8.70 14.31 -7.23
CA GLY A 56 8.08 13.09 -6.71
C GLY A 56 8.28 11.83 -7.57
N GLY A 57 8.90 11.96 -8.74
CA GLY A 57 9.06 10.87 -9.69
C GLY A 57 7.75 10.43 -10.32
N ALA A 58 7.68 9.15 -10.72
CA ALA A 58 6.53 8.59 -11.40
C ALA A 58 5.27 8.58 -10.52
N CYS A 59 4.13 8.92 -11.13
CA CYS A 59 2.82 8.74 -10.53
C CYS A 59 2.44 7.26 -10.51
N GLY A 60 1.83 6.78 -9.42
CA GLY A 60 1.33 5.42 -9.39
C GLY A 60 0.67 5.00 -8.09
N PHE A 61 0.32 3.72 -8.03
CA PHE A 61 -0.26 3.05 -6.89
C PHE A 61 0.70 2.00 -6.33
N ALA A 62 0.63 1.77 -5.03
CA ALA A 62 1.19 0.57 -4.42
C ALA A 62 0.22 0.01 -3.37
N TYR A 63 0.32 -1.29 -3.11
CA TYR A 63 -0.50 -1.99 -2.14
C TYR A 63 0.25 -3.23 -1.62
N VAL A 64 -0.12 -3.66 -0.42
CA VAL A 64 0.30 -4.95 0.14
C VAL A 64 -0.76 -5.98 -0.21
N GLN A 65 -0.37 -7.09 -0.83
CA GLN A 65 -1.24 -8.22 -1.14
C GLN A 65 -0.82 -9.44 -0.34
N PHE A 66 -1.78 -10.06 0.34
CA PHE A 66 -1.58 -11.33 1.02
C PHE A 66 -1.76 -12.51 0.05
N ALA A 67 -0.87 -13.51 0.15
CA ALA A 67 -1.00 -14.76 -0.60
C ALA A 67 -2.33 -15.47 -0.31
N LYS A 68 -2.82 -16.24 -1.29
CA LYS A 68 -3.99 -17.11 -1.12
C LYS A 68 -3.74 -18.16 -0.04
N GLY A 69 -4.81 -18.76 0.49
CA GLY A 69 -4.71 -19.85 1.46
C GLY A 69 -4.56 -19.43 2.92
N GLN A 70 -4.36 -18.13 3.21
CA GLN A 70 -4.25 -17.59 4.57
C GLN A 70 -5.62 -17.41 5.25
N ARG A 71 -6.46 -18.45 5.25
CA ARG A 71 -7.87 -18.42 5.67
C ARG A 71 -8.07 -17.86 7.07
N LYS A 72 -7.20 -18.21 8.03
CA LYS A 72 -7.29 -17.74 9.41
C LYS A 72 -7.10 -16.23 9.51
N LEU A 73 -6.09 -15.69 8.81
CA LEU A 73 -5.84 -14.25 8.67
C LEU A 73 -7.04 -13.56 8.03
N PHE A 74 -7.55 -14.06 6.90
CA PHE A 74 -8.67 -13.42 6.19
C PHE A 74 -9.96 -13.40 7.01
N ASN A 75 -10.23 -14.46 7.77
CA ASN A 75 -11.37 -14.47 8.68
C ASN A 75 -11.19 -13.48 9.83
N SER A 76 -9.95 -13.28 10.32
CA SER A 76 -9.64 -12.28 11.33
C SER A 76 -9.85 -10.86 10.81
N ILE A 77 -9.33 -10.56 9.61
CA ILE A 77 -9.51 -9.26 8.96
C ILE A 77 -10.99 -8.92 8.80
N LYS A 78 -11.82 -9.86 8.33
CA LYS A 78 -13.27 -9.64 8.22
C LYS A 78 -13.92 -9.26 9.54
N ARG A 79 -13.61 -9.98 10.62
CA ARG A 79 -14.14 -9.67 11.95
C ARG A 79 -13.67 -8.30 12.47
N LEU A 80 -12.43 -7.91 12.17
CA LEU A 80 -11.91 -6.60 12.54
C LEU A 80 -12.63 -5.47 11.79
N ILE A 81 -12.97 -5.69 10.52
CA ILE A 81 -13.77 -4.74 9.71
C ILE A 81 -15.19 -4.64 10.25
N GLU A 82 -15.86 -5.77 10.46
CA GLU A 82 -17.21 -5.82 11.05
C GLU A 82 -17.27 -5.10 12.40
N LYS A 83 -16.27 -5.33 13.27
CA LYS A 83 -16.11 -4.62 14.55
C LYS A 83 -15.95 -3.11 14.32
N TYR A 84 -15.07 -2.72 13.41
CA TYR A 84 -14.81 -1.31 13.12
C TYR A 84 -16.07 -0.58 12.59
N GLU A 85 -16.82 -1.20 11.68
CA GLU A 85 -18.07 -0.68 11.14
C GLU A 85 -19.17 -0.58 12.22
N TYR A 86 -19.23 -1.56 13.13
CA TYR A 86 -20.13 -1.49 14.28
C TYR A 86 -19.81 -0.30 15.20
N ASP A 87 -18.52 -0.10 15.50
CA ASP A 87 -18.05 1.01 16.33
C ASP A 87 -18.16 2.38 15.61
N HIS A 88 -18.14 2.40 14.26
CA HIS A 88 -18.13 3.60 13.41
C HIS A 88 -19.15 3.48 12.27
N PRO A 89 -20.46 3.50 12.57
CA PRO A 89 -21.50 3.27 11.57
C PRO A 89 -21.41 4.27 10.42
N GLY A 90 -21.39 3.76 9.18
CA GLY A 90 -21.30 4.56 7.96
C GLY A 90 -19.88 4.93 7.53
N SER A 91 -18.84 4.57 8.30
CA SER A 91 -17.46 4.71 7.84
C SER A 91 -17.18 3.73 6.72
N ARG A 92 -16.77 4.25 5.56
CA ARG A 92 -16.28 3.45 4.42
C ARG A 92 -14.76 3.29 4.44
N TYR A 93 -14.10 3.83 5.46
CA TYR A 93 -12.65 3.89 5.53
C TYR A 93 -12.15 3.13 6.75
N HIS A 94 -11.38 2.07 6.50
CA HIS A 94 -10.61 1.34 7.50
C HIS A 94 -9.26 0.93 6.91
N SER A 95 -8.23 0.83 7.75
CA SER A 95 -6.87 0.49 7.34
C SER A 95 -6.66 -0.99 7.00
N TYR A 96 -7.69 -1.83 7.19
CA TYR A 96 -7.59 -3.28 6.98
C TYR A 96 -7.66 -3.73 5.51
N GLY A 97 -7.94 -2.82 4.57
CA GLY A 97 -8.01 -3.11 3.14
C GLY A 97 -9.18 -3.99 2.73
N HIS A 98 -9.19 -4.52 1.50
CA HIS A 98 -10.33 -5.20 0.92
C HIS A 98 -9.93 -6.44 0.11
N LYS A 99 -10.94 -7.26 -0.18
CA LYS A 99 -10.75 -8.45 -1.01
C LYS A 99 -10.46 -8.05 -2.45
N ASP A 100 -9.46 -8.68 -3.05
CA ASP A 100 -9.23 -8.58 -4.50
C ASP A 100 -10.34 -9.31 -5.26
N SER A 101 -11.07 -8.58 -6.11
CA SER A 101 -12.19 -9.10 -6.89
C SER A 101 -11.76 -9.94 -8.11
N TYR A 102 -10.51 -9.78 -8.58
CA TYR A 102 -10.02 -10.37 -9.81
C TYR A 102 -9.07 -11.55 -9.54
N HIS A 103 -8.02 -11.34 -8.77
CA HIS A 103 -7.03 -12.36 -8.44
C HIS A 103 -7.41 -13.15 -7.19
N GLY A 104 -8.32 -12.65 -6.36
CA GLY A 104 -8.59 -13.18 -5.03
C GLY A 104 -7.46 -12.87 -4.03
N GLY A 105 -7.70 -13.16 -2.75
CA GLY A 105 -6.81 -12.72 -1.66
C GLY A 105 -7.30 -11.42 -1.03
N TRP A 106 -6.41 -10.75 -0.30
CA TRP A 106 -6.71 -9.52 0.43
C TRP A 106 -5.59 -8.52 0.22
N TYR A 107 -5.92 -7.25 -0.01
CA TYR A 107 -4.91 -6.21 -0.11
C TYR A 107 -5.28 -4.94 0.65
N PHE A 108 -4.27 -4.20 1.09
CA PHE A 108 -4.45 -2.89 1.70
C PHE A 108 -3.41 -1.92 1.13
N GLY A 109 -3.80 -0.65 1.00
CA GLY A 109 -2.95 0.41 0.49
C GLY A 109 -2.37 1.28 1.60
N PRO A 110 -1.46 2.20 1.25
CA PRO A 110 -1.02 3.25 2.15
C PRO A 110 -2.18 4.17 2.53
N THR A 111 -2.33 4.46 3.81
CA THR A 111 -3.41 5.33 4.33
C THR A 111 -2.89 6.49 5.17
N GLY A 112 -1.56 6.64 5.30
CA GLY A 112 -0.96 7.67 6.13
C GLY A 112 -0.50 8.88 5.32
N MET A 113 -0.30 10.02 5.99
CA MET A 113 -0.04 11.29 5.32
C MET A 113 1.24 11.28 4.49
N ALA A 114 2.30 10.60 4.96
CA ALA A 114 3.57 10.55 4.23
C ALA A 114 3.47 9.73 2.93
N SER A 115 2.53 8.78 2.88
CA SER A 115 2.35 7.87 1.75
C SER A 115 1.20 8.26 0.81
N GLN A 116 0.38 9.25 1.18
CA GLN A 116 -0.71 9.83 0.38
C GLN A 116 -0.19 10.91 -0.60
N THR A 117 0.88 10.60 -1.34
CA THR A 117 1.45 11.46 -2.38
C THR A 117 1.12 10.91 -3.77
N GLN A 118 1.54 11.57 -4.85
CA GLN A 118 1.49 10.95 -6.19
C GLN A 118 2.64 9.98 -6.44
N SER A 119 3.72 10.06 -5.65
CA SER A 119 4.94 9.28 -5.88
C SER A 119 4.73 7.77 -5.69
N MET A 120 4.99 7.00 -6.75
CA MET A 120 4.97 5.55 -6.70
C MET A 120 6.05 5.00 -5.77
N GLU A 121 7.28 5.53 -5.82
CA GLU A 121 8.39 5.07 -4.98
C GLU A 121 8.12 5.26 -3.48
N ILE A 122 7.50 6.37 -3.08
CA ILE A 122 7.10 6.60 -1.69
C ILE A 122 6.05 5.57 -1.25
N LYS A 123 5.06 5.28 -2.08
CA LYS A 123 4.03 4.26 -1.80
C LYS A 123 4.62 2.86 -1.75
N GLU A 124 5.57 2.54 -2.63
CA GLU A 124 6.30 1.27 -2.62
C GLU A 124 7.13 1.12 -1.33
N ALA A 125 7.82 2.18 -0.89
CA ALA A 125 8.57 2.16 0.36
C ALA A 125 7.66 1.84 1.55
N TYR A 126 6.48 2.49 1.61
CA TYR A 126 5.45 2.18 2.60
C TYR A 126 5.06 0.70 2.55
N CYS A 127 4.60 0.22 1.39
CA CYS A 127 4.05 -1.13 1.25
C CYS A 127 5.12 -2.21 1.46
N ARG A 128 6.37 -1.95 1.09
CA ARG A 128 7.48 -2.87 1.32
C ARG A 128 7.77 -3.06 2.81
N ALA A 129 7.82 -1.96 3.57
CA ALA A 129 8.01 -2.02 5.02
C ALA A 129 6.81 -2.67 5.73
N ALA A 130 5.58 -2.30 5.33
CA ALA A 130 4.36 -2.89 5.86
C ALA A 130 4.28 -4.41 5.59
N ALA A 131 4.58 -4.86 4.37
CA ALA A 131 4.62 -6.29 4.02
C ALA A 131 5.66 -7.04 4.85
N LYS A 132 6.83 -6.44 5.11
CA LYS A 132 7.87 -7.05 5.94
C LYS A 132 7.37 -7.35 7.36
N VAL A 133 6.57 -6.48 7.99
CA VAL A 133 6.00 -6.74 9.33
C VAL A 133 5.16 -8.03 9.33
N PHE A 134 4.37 -8.26 8.30
CA PHE A 134 3.57 -9.48 8.18
C PHE A 134 4.42 -10.71 7.88
N ASN A 135 5.42 -10.59 7.01
CA ASN A 135 6.36 -11.68 6.71
C ASN A 135 7.16 -12.12 7.95
N ASP A 136 7.64 -11.16 8.75
CA ASP A 136 8.35 -11.44 10.01
C ASP A 136 7.45 -12.15 11.04
N ALA A 137 6.12 -11.94 10.94
CA ALA A 137 5.12 -12.63 11.76
C ALA A 137 4.65 -13.98 11.16
N GLY A 138 5.22 -14.42 10.04
CA GLY A 138 4.93 -15.70 9.41
C GLY A 138 3.75 -15.70 8.43
N PHE A 139 3.28 -14.53 7.99
CA PHE A 139 2.27 -14.40 6.94
C PHE A 139 2.92 -14.10 5.60
N GLU A 140 2.40 -14.67 4.52
CA GLU A 140 2.92 -14.38 3.18
C GLU A 140 2.30 -13.08 2.65
N ALA A 141 3.09 -12.00 2.62
CA ALA A 141 2.65 -10.68 2.17
C ALA A 141 3.63 -10.09 1.15
N TYR A 142 3.10 -9.53 0.07
CA TYR A 142 3.89 -8.98 -1.04
C TYR A 142 3.55 -7.51 -1.26
N MET A 143 4.57 -6.71 -1.57
CA MET A 143 4.36 -5.38 -2.10
C MET A 143 4.16 -5.48 -3.62
N TRP A 144 3.11 -4.83 -4.11
CA TRP A 144 2.84 -4.63 -5.51
C TRP A 144 2.71 -3.14 -5.80
N SER A 145 3.04 -2.75 -7.03
CA SER A 145 2.84 -1.40 -7.53
C SER A 145 2.42 -1.42 -8.99
N ARG A 146 1.83 -0.32 -9.43
CA ARG A 146 1.45 -0.07 -10.81
C ARG A 146 1.54 1.42 -11.08
N MET A 147 2.19 1.78 -12.17
CA MET A 147 2.13 3.15 -12.70
C MET A 147 0.68 3.51 -13.04
N ASP A 148 0.31 4.78 -12.85
CA ASP A 148 -1.00 5.31 -13.28
C ASP A 148 -0.88 5.94 -14.68
#